data_AF-N9GW27-F1
#
_entry.id   AF-N9GW27-F1
#
_cell.length_a   1.000
_cell.length_b   1.000
_cell.length_c   1.000
_cell.angle_alpha   90.00
_cell.angle_beta   90.00
_cell.angle_gamma   90.00
#
_symmetry.space_group_name_H-M   'P 1'
#
loop_
_entity.id
_entity.type
_entity.pdbx_description
1 polymer ?
#
loop_
_entity_poly.entity_id
_entity_poly.type
_entity_poly.pdbx_seq_one_letter_code
_entity_poly.pdbx_strand_id
1 'polypeptide(L)'
;MMGRAKYAVDHFIPWSLYPADTGHNFVLADDKCNSQKSNYLASEQFLDQWRERNHLHDRLITQEISQLGFLTDLQRSHRVADWAYKQAIENEYLVWLGGKDKQIFRSIGL
;
A
#
# COMPACT_ATOMS: atom_id res chain seq x y z
N MET A 1 19.40 3.28 25.05
CA MET A 1 19.32 3.98 23.75
C MET A 1 18.23 3.32 22.93
N MET A 2 17.12 4.00 22.64
CA MET A 2 16.16 3.55 21.62
C MET A 2 16.91 3.56 20.28
N GLY A 3 17.08 2.40 19.64
CA GLY A 3 17.68 2.33 18.32
C GLY A 3 16.89 3.18 17.33
N ARG A 4 17.56 3.96 16.47
CA ARG A 4 16.92 4.68 15.38
C ARG A 4 16.06 3.70 14.58
N ALA A 5 14.75 3.95 14.49
CA ALA A 5 13.91 3.24 13.53
C ALA A 5 14.51 3.46 12.14
N LYS A 6 14.91 2.39 11.46
CA LYS A 6 15.31 2.47 10.06
C LYS A 6 14.01 2.63 9.27
N TYR A 7 13.92 3.69 8.49
CA TYR A 7 12.80 3.91 7.59
C TYR A 7 13.13 3.36 6.20
N ALA A 8 12.14 2.80 5.53
CA ALA A 8 12.22 2.31 4.17
C ALA A 8 11.07 2.90 3.34
N VAL A 9 11.37 3.19 2.07
CA VAL A 9 10.34 3.47 1.07
C VAL A 9 9.94 2.14 0.44
N ASP A 10 8.65 1.85 0.38
CA ASP A 10 8.11 0.62 -0.19
C ASP A 10 6.76 0.91 -0.88
N HIS A 11 6.18 -0.11 -1.51
CA HIS A 11 4.90 -0.05 -2.20
C HIS A 11 3.76 -0.50 -1.29
N PHE A 12 2.68 0.28 -1.26
CA PHE A 12 1.46 -0.10 -0.55
C PHE A 12 0.83 -1.35 -1.17
N ILE A 13 0.55 -1.31 -2.48
CA ILE A 13 0.25 -2.49 -3.28
C ILE A 13 1.58 -3.17 -3.64
N PRO A 14 1.81 -4.44 -3.23
CA PRO A 14 3.06 -5.13 -3.48
C PRO A 14 3.47 -5.13 -4.95
N TRP A 15 4.75 -4.86 -5.21
CA TRP A 15 5.32 -4.90 -6.57
C TRP A 15 5.11 -6.26 -7.25
N SER A 16 5.07 -7.35 -6.48
CA SER A 16 4.78 -8.70 -6.97
C SER A 16 3.38 -8.87 -7.57
N LEU A 17 2.42 -8.00 -7.24
CA LEU A 17 1.08 -7.99 -7.83
C LEU A 17 0.98 -7.00 -9.00
N TYR A 18 1.68 -5.87 -8.92
CA TYR A 18 1.67 -4.85 -9.96
C TYR A 18 3.05 -4.18 -10.06
N PRO A 19 3.88 -4.56 -11.04
CA PRO A 19 5.26 -4.09 -11.14
C PRO A 19 5.33 -2.71 -11.81
N ALA A 20 4.80 -1.69 -11.14
CA ALA A 20 4.91 -0.31 -11.57
C ALA A 20 5.15 0.65 -10.41
N ASP A 21 6.06 1.58 -10.64
CA ASP A 21 6.40 2.63 -9.70
C ASP A 21 5.48 3.83 -9.93
N THR A 22 4.45 3.95 -9.09
CA THR A 22 3.59 5.15 -9.04
C THR A 22 3.75 5.88 -7.72
N GLY A 23 3.87 7.21 -7.79
CA GLY A 23 4.14 8.02 -6.61
C GLY A 23 3.11 7.87 -5.50
N HIS A 24 1.83 7.72 -5.85
CA HIS A 24 0.74 7.46 -4.91
C HIS A 24 0.81 6.09 -4.24
N ASN A 25 1.51 5.12 -4.83
CA ASN A 25 1.70 3.79 -4.26
C ASN A 25 2.92 3.72 -3.32
N PHE A 26 3.81 4.70 -3.33
CA PHE A 26 4.94 4.74 -2.39
C PHE A 26 4.50 5.15 -0.98
N VAL A 27 5.00 4.41 0.01
CA VAL A 27 4.81 4.65 1.44
C VAL A 27 6.15 4.66 2.17
N LEU A 28 6.23 5.40 3.27
CA LEU A 28 7.34 5.35 4.20
C LEU A 28 6.93 4.46 5.38
N ALA A 29 7.70 3.43 5.67
CA ALA A 29 7.45 2.50 6.76
C ALA A 29 8.71 2.31 7.62
N ASP A 30 8.53 1.93 8.89
CA ASP A 30 9.65 1.38 9.66
C ASP A 30 10.04 -0.01 9.13
N ASP A 31 11.32 -0.35 9.25
CA ASP A 31 11.90 -1.59 8.72
C ASP A 31 11.18 -2.86 9.18
N LYS A 32 10.71 -2.90 10.43
CA LYS A 32 10.01 -4.03 11.01
C LYS A 32 8.63 -4.20 10.38
N CYS A 33 7.81 -3.15 10.34
CA CYS A 33 6.51 -3.22 9.67
C CYS A 33 6.68 -3.54 8.18
N ASN A 34 7.68 -2.93 7.53
CA ASN A 34 7.99 -3.19 6.13
C ASN A 34 8.28 -4.68 5.88
N SER A 35 9.17 -5.26 6.69
CA SER A 35 9.51 -6.68 6.61
C SER A 35 8.33 -7.59 6.96
N GLN A 36 7.45 -7.16 7.87
CA GLN A 36 6.29 -7.96 8.29
C GLN A 36 5.15 -7.93 7.26
N LYS A 37 4.94 -6.80 6.59
CA LYS A 37 4.03 -6.66 5.46
C LYS A 37 4.53 -7.43 4.25
N SER A 38 5.82 -7.33 3.91
CA SER A 38 6.42 -8.06 2.79
C SER A 38 5.55 -7.96 1.52
N ASN A 39 5.27 -9.09 0.86
CA ASN A 39 4.44 -9.17 -0.35
C ASN A 39 2.93 -9.31 -0.07
N TYR A 40 2.48 -9.14 1.19
CA TYR A 40 1.06 -9.17 1.52
C TYR A 40 0.39 -7.83 1.17
N LEU A 41 -0.87 -7.91 0.75
CA LEU A 41 -1.78 -6.78 0.81
C LEU A 41 -2.02 -6.41 2.28
N ALA A 42 -2.28 -5.13 2.56
CA ALA A 42 -2.60 -4.68 3.92
C ALA A 42 -4.09 -4.90 4.22
N SER A 43 -4.51 -4.73 5.47
CA SER A 43 -5.92 -4.80 5.85
C SER A 43 -6.74 -3.67 5.22
N GLU A 44 -8.07 -3.83 5.19
CA GLU A 44 -9.01 -2.81 4.72
C GLU A 44 -8.83 -1.48 5.47
N GLN A 45 -8.62 -1.54 6.79
CA GLN A 45 -8.33 -0.34 7.59
C GLN A 45 -7.10 0.43 7.07
N PHE A 46 -6.03 -0.27 6.71
CA PHE A 46 -4.84 0.37 6.13
C PHE A 46 -5.06 0.83 4.69
N LEU A 47 -5.89 0.13 3.92
CA LEU A 47 -6.30 0.56 2.58
C LEU A 47 -7.05 1.89 2.63
N ASP A 48 -8.00 2.04 3.55
CA ASP A 48 -8.76 3.27 3.72
C ASP A 48 -7.86 4.44 4.15
N GLN A 49 -6.95 4.20 5.11
CA GLN A 49 -5.97 5.21 5.51
C GLN A 49 -5.06 5.63 4.35
N TRP A 50 -4.61 4.68 3.52
CA TRP A 50 -3.80 4.97 2.35
C TRP A 50 -4.58 5.75 1.29
N ARG A 51 -5.86 5.42 1.06
CA ARG A 51 -6.74 6.17 0.14
C ARG A 51 -6.96 7.60 0.61
N GLU A 52 -7.28 7.77 1.89
CA GLU A 52 -7.49 9.07 2.51
C GLU A 52 -6.23 9.93 2.41
N ARG A 53 -5.06 9.37 2.78
CA ARG A 53 -3.76 10.02 2.63
C ARG A 53 -3.50 10.45 1.19
N ASN A 54 -3.83 9.60 0.22
CA ASN A 54 -3.64 9.89 -1.19
C ASN A 54 -4.59 10.99 -1.68
N HIS A 55 -5.83 11.06 -1.20
CA HIS A 55 -6.75 12.16 -1.51
C HIS A 55 -6.31 13.47 -0.86
N LEU A 56 -5.99 13.46 0.43
CA LEU A 56 -5.59 14.65 1.18
C LEU A 56 -4.29 15.27 0.65
N HIS A 57 -3.36 14.44 0.16
CA HIS A 57 -2.04 14.89 -0.27
C HIS A 57 -1.77 14.72 -1.77
N ASP A 58 -2.79 14.48 -2.60
CA ASP A 58 -2.66 14.23 -4.03
C ASP A 58 -1.78 15.28 -4.73
N ARG A 59 -2.07 16.55 -4.47
CA ARG A 59 -1.33 17.67 -5.06
C ARG A 59 0.14 17.66 -4.67
N LEU A 60 0.44 17.45 -3.39
CA LEU A 60 1.82 17.41 -2.88
C LEU A 60 2.59 16.22 -3.47
N ILE A 61 1.99 15.02 -3.44
CA ILE A 61 2.57 13.81 -4.02
C ILE A 61 2.87 14.03 -5.50
N THR A 62 1.90 14.53 -6.25
CA THR A 62 2.05 14.80 -7.68
C THR A 62 3.16 15.80 -7.95
N GLN A 63 3.19 16.92 -7.22
CA GLN A 63 4.19 17.96 -7.41
C GLN A 63 5.61 17.48 -7.09
N GLU A 64 5.82 16.82 -5.96
CA GLU A 64 7.16 16.44 -5.51
C GLU A 64 7.68 15.18 -6.21
N ILE A 65 6.84 14.17 -6.39
CA ILE A 65 7.28 12.86 -6.91
C ILE A 65 7.45 12.90 -8.44
N SER A 66 6.66 13.69 -9.17
CA SER A 66 6.84 13.84 -10.61
C SER A 66 8.16 14.52 -10.98
N GLN A 67 8.67 15.42 -10.14
CA GLN A 67 10.00 16.05 -10.31
C GLN A 67 11.14 15.02 -10.24
N LEU A 68 10.93 13.90 -9.56
CA LEU A 68 11.86 12.78 -9.50
C LEU A 68 11.74 11.81 -10.69
N GLY A 69 10.84 12.09 -11.64
CA GLY A 69 10.65 11.29 -12.86
C GLY A 69 9.69 10.11 -12.70
N PHE A 70 9.00 9.98 -11.57
CA PHE A 70 8.02 8.92 -11.35
C PHE A 70 6.63 9.30 -11.88
N LEU A 71 5.87 8.30 -12.32
CA LEU A 71 4.48 8.49 -12.71
C LEU A 71 3.64 8.80 -11.47
N THR A 72 2.85 9.87 -11.53
CA THR A 72 1.89 10.24 -10.48
C THR A 72 0.49 10.22 -11.07
N ASP A 73 -0.30 9.22 -10.69
CA ASP A 73 -1.68 9.05 -11.13
C ASP A 73 -2.47 8.39 -9.99
N LEU A 74 -3.21 9.24 -9.27
CA LEU A 74 -4.05 8.84 -8.15
C LEU A 74 -5.06 7.77 -8.57
N GLN A 75 -5.76 8.04 -9.68
CA GLN A 75 -6.87 7.21 -10.15
C GLN A 75 -6.38 5.84 -10.62
N ARG A 76 -5.23 5.79 -11.32
CA ARG A 76 -4.60 4.53 -11.68
C ARG A 76 -4.18 3.74 -10.45
N SER A 77 -3.56 4.39 -9.46
CA SER A 77 -3.11 3.72 -8.25
C SER A 77 -4.28 3.14 -7.45
N HIS A 78 -5.39 3.87 -7.34
CA HIS A 78 -6.62 3.38 -6.69
C HIS A 78 -7.29 2.25 -7.47
N ARG A 79 -7.35 2.31 -8.81
CA ARG A 79 -7.90 1.20 -9.61
C ARG A 79 -7.06 -0.08 -9.52
N VAL A 80 -5.74 0.05 -9.43
CA VAL A 80 -4.83 -1.08 -9.19
C VAL A 80 -5.11 -1.69 -7.81
N ALA A 81 -5.33 -0.85 -6.79
CA ALA A 81 -5.74 -1.32 -5.47
C ALA A 81 -7.09 -2.06 -5.56
N ASP A 82 -8.12 -1.49 -6.19
CA ASP A 82 -9.43 -2.16 -6.36
C ASP A 82 -9.29 -3.54 -7.00
N TRP A 83 -8.50 -3.64 -8.08
CA TRP A 83 -8.20 -4.91 -8.73
C TRP A 83 -7.48 -5.89 -7.79
N ALA A 84 -6.43 -5.45 -7.09
CA ALA A 84 -5.64 -6.32 -6.23
C ALA A 84 -6.47 -6.89 -5.05
N TYR A 85 -7.31 -6.07 -4.43
CA TYR A 85 -8.18 -6.51 -3.34
C TYR A 85 -9.35 -7.37 -3.86
N LYS A 86 -9.84 -7.13 -5.09
CA LYS A 86 -10.76 -8.06 -5.74
C LYS A 86 -10.13 -9.43 -5.97
N GLN A 87 -8.88 -9.48 -6.46
CA GLN A 87 -8.14 -10.74 -6.61
C GLN A 87 -7.94 -11.44 -5.26
N ALA A 88 -7.72 -10.69 -4.18
CA ALA A 88 -7.60 -11.24 -2.84
C ALA A 88 -8.89 -11.92 -2.36
N ILE A 89 -10.06 -11.36 -2.66
CA ILE A 89 -11.36 -11.98 -2.36
C ILE A 89 -11.55 -13.25 -3.20
N GLU A 90 -11.34 -13.16 -4.52
CA GLU A 90 -11.60 -14.26 -5.45
C GLU A 90 -10.69 -15.49 -5.21
N ASN A 91 -9.50 -15.27 -4.65
CA ASN A 91 -8.48 -16.30 -4.45
C ASN A 91 -8.11 -16.51 -2.98
N GLU A 92 -8.91 -15.99 -2.04
CA GLU A 92 -8.72 -16.12 -0.60
C GLU A 92 -7.31 -15.75 -0.10
N TYR A 93 -6.73 -14.68 -0.61
CA TYR A 93 -5.40 -14.23 -0.19
C TYR A 93 -5.39 -13.82 1.27
N LEU A 94 -4.26 -14.08 1.94
CA LEU A 94 -3.99 -13.49 3.24
C LEU A 94 -3.67 -12.00 3.09
N VAL A 95 -4.29 -11.16 3.93
CA VAL A 95 -3.91 -9.76 4.16
C VAL A 95 -3.20 -9.60 5.50
N TRP A 96 -2.27 -8.65 5.56
CA TRP A 96 -1.55 -8.28 6.75
C TRP A 96 -2.35 -7.31 7.62
N LEU A 97 -2.55 -7.67 8.88
CA LEU A 97 -3.36 -6.90 9.84
C LEU A 97 -2.53 -5.92 10.69
N GLY A 98 -1.21 -5.90 10.51
CA GLY A 98 -0.29 -5.25 11.44
C GLY A 98 0.47 -6.27 12.28
N GLY A 99 1.68 -5.91 12.72
CA GLY A 99 2.50 -6.82 13.51
C GLY A 99 2.77 -8.15 12.78
N LYS A 100 2.49 -9.27 13.44
CA LYS A 100 2.69 -10.61 12.84
C LYS A 100 1.41 -11.17 12.20
N ASP A 101 0.27 -10.52 12.39
CA ASP A 101 -1.04 -11.10 12.16
C ASP A 101 -1.48 -11.01 10.70
N LYS A 102 -2.19 -12.04 10.25
CA LYS A 102 -2.69 -12.21 8.89
C LYS A 102 -4.03 -12.93 8.92
N GLN A 103 -4.90 -12.62 7.97
CA GLN A 103 -6.16 -13.33 7.79
C GLN A 103 -6.55 -13.39 6.32
N ILE A 104 -7.41 -14.33 5.95
CA ILE A 104 -8.00 -14.37 4.61
C ILE A 104 -8.84 -13.11 4.41
N PHE A 105 -8.61 -12.41 3.30
CA PHE A 105 -9.42 -11.26 2.93
C PHE A 105 -10.73 -11.74 2.33
N ARG A 106 -11.84 -11.40 2.98
CA ARG A 106 -13.18 -11.76 2.54
C ARG A 106 -13.95 -10.48 2.24
N SER A 107 -14.81 -10.53 1.24
CA SER A 107 -15.87 -9.52 1.12
C SER A 107 -16.70 -9.59 2.40
N ILE A 108 -16.81 -8.47 3.11
CA ILE A 108 -17.85 -8.31 4.12
C ILE A 108 -19.14 -8.28 3.32
N GLY A 109 -19.83 -9.42 3.24
CA GLY A 109 -21.13 -9.48 2.57
C GLY A 109 -22.05 -8.44 3.20
N LEU A 110 -22.50 -7.49 2.39
CA LEU A 110 -23.75 -6.78 2.64
C LEU A 110 -24.90 -7.64 2.14
#